data_AF-A0AAW9BD21-F1
#
_entry.id   AF-A0AAW9BD21-F1
#
_cell.length_a   1.000
_cell.length_b   1.000
_cell.length_c   1.000
_cell.angle_alpha   90.00
_cell.angle_beta   90.00
_cell.angle_gamma   90.00
#
_symmetry.space_group_name_H-M   'P 1'
#
loop_
_entity.id
_entity.type
_entity.pdbx_description
1 polymer ?
#
loop_
_entity_poly.entity_id
_entity_poly.type
_entity_poly.pdbx_seq_one_letter_code
_entity_poly.pdbx_strand_id
1 'polypeptide(L)'
;NLLFNLYPEQDFFFLMNKDVVNYKVFDDTKNNYIHSKIASDYYVDKDVLNKSLENLKFTEIEGDIELFKKQLDPHIKTGNTFSKEFNVNGKYLIVSFLSVENFKREHVAYLISISEDDTLMLMKRNYLLFNFMIFIVLISFFVIVFQSYRNQNKLLKMSTIDFLTQVLNRNKMVELLSQEYVKAKRYNSIYTVMMIDIDYFKSINDEFGHAVGDD
;
A
#
# COMPACT_ATOMS: atom_id res chain seq x y z
N ASN A 1 -37.01 -7.28 23.48
CA ASN A 1 -36.63 -6.65 24.76
C ASN A 1 -35.36 -7.18 25.39
N LEU A 2 -35.12 -8.50 25.49
CA LEU A 2 -33.90 -8.99 26.18
C LEU A 2 -32.57 -8.58 25.50
N LEU A 3 -32.49 -8.68 24.16
CA LEU A 3 -31.30 -8.31 23.38
C LEU A 3 -30.95 -6.81 23.47
N PHE A 4 -31.95 -5.93 23.35
CA PHE A 4 -31.77 -4.48 23.48
C PHE A 4 -31.30 -4.06 24.88
N ASN A 5 -31.70 -4.78 25.94
CA ASN A 5 -31.26 -4.50 27.30
C ASN A 5 -29.83 -5.01 27.59
N LEU A 6 -29.36 -6.02 26.86
CA LEU A 6 -28.01 -6.59 27.03
C LEU A 6 -26.94 -5.83 26.24
N TYR A 7 -27.33 -5.16 25.15
CA TYR A 7 -26.42 -4.45 24.24
C TYR A 7 -27.02 -3.09 23.85
N PRO A 8 -27.11 -2.13 24.78
CA PRO A 8 -27.81 -0.85 24.56
C PRO A 8 -27.16 0.05 23.50
N GLU A 9 -25.88 -0.18 23.16
CA GLU A 9 -25.16 0.60 22.16
C GLU A 9 -25.18 0.00 20.74
N GLN A 10 -25.72 -1.21 20.57
CA GLN A 10 -25.80 -1.88 19.27
C GLN A 10 -27.22 -1.79 18.70
N ASP A 11 -27.32 -1.27 17.50
CA ASP A 11 -28.58 -1.22 16.75
C ASP A 11 -28.81 -2.57 16.09
N PHE A 12 -29.79 -3.32 16.59
CA PHE A 12 -30.21 -4.59 15.99
C PHE A 12 -31.43 -4.38 15.11
N PHE A 13 -31.38 -4.91 13.88
CA PHE A 13 -32.50 -4.93 12.95
C PHE A 13 -32.83 -6.35 12.54
N PHE A 14 -34.10 -6.61 12.24
CA PHE A 14 -34.54 -7.92 11.77
C PHE A 14 -35.06 -7.82 10.33
N LEU A 15 -34.45 -8.58 9.44
CA LEU A 15 -34.89 -8.73 8.05
C LEU A 15 -35.48 -10.12 7.87
N MET A 16 -36.79 -10.21 7.62
CA MET A 16 -37.44 -11.48 7.33
C MET A 16 -37.60 -11.71 5.84
N ASN A 17 -37.35 -12.93 5.39
CA ASN A 17 -37.58 -13.31 4.01
C ASN A 17 -39.08 -13.14 3.66
N LYS A 18 -39.37 -12.60 2.48
CA LYS A 18 -40.73 -12.34 1.97
C LYS A 18 -41.64 -13.57 2.05
N ASP A 19 -41.13 -14.76 1.74
CA ASP A 19 -41.92 -15.98 1.75
C ASP A 19 -42.35 -16.34 3.18
N VAL A 20 -41.48 -16.10 4.17
CA VAL A 20 -41.79 -16.33 5.57
C VAL A 20 -42.91 -15.39 6.04
N VAL A 21 -42.83 -14.11 5.68
CA VAL A 21 -43.86 -13.13 6.05
C VAL A 21 -45.20 -13.42 5.38
N ASN A 22 -45.20 -13.79 4.10
CA ASN A 22 -46.44 -14.05 3.37
C ASN A 22 -47.17 -15.31 3.84
N TYR A 23 -46.44 -16.37 4.19
CA TYR A 23 -47.03 -17.69 4.45
C TYR A 23 -47.10 -18.07 5.93
N LYS A 24 -46.33 -17.45 6.83
CA LYS A 24 -46.24 -17.88 8.24
C LYS A 24 -46.57 -16.81 9.29
N VAL A 25 -46.65 -15.54 8.91
CA VAL A 25 -47.05 -14.46 9.83
C VAL A 25 -48.58 -14.36 9.84
N PHE A 26 -49.18 -14.11 11.03
CA PHE A 26 -50.63 -13.96 11.19
C PHE A 26 -51.14 -12.76 10.39
N ASP A 27 -52.29 -12.91 9.73
CA ASP A 27 -52.86 -11.89 8.84
C ASP A 27 -53.04 -10.53 9.54
N ASP A 28 -53.42 -10.53 10.82
CA ASP A 28 -53.60 -9.32 11.64
C ASP A 28 -52.29 -8.53 11.84
N THR A 29 -51.14 -9.19 11.73
CA THR A 29 -49.80 -8.61 11.95
C THR A 29 -49.04 -8.32 10.65
N LYS A 30 -49.52 -8.81 9.50
CA LYS A 30 -48.86 -8.58 8.19
C LYS A 30 -48.76 -7.10 7.84
N ASN A 31 -49.73 -6.29 8.27
CA ASN A 31 -49.74 -4.84 8.04
C ASN A 31 -48.58 -4.09 8.73
N ASN A 32 -47.90 -4.73 9.70
CA ASN A 32 -46.75 -4.16 10.40
C ASN A 32 -45.43 -4.33 9.65
N TYR A 33 -45.41 -5.08 8.54
CA TYR A 33 -44.20 -5.34 7.77
C TYR A 33 -44.14 -4.48 6.50
N ILE A 34 -42.99 -3.88 6.24
CA ILE A 34 -42.69 -3.13 5.01
C ILE A 34 -41.53 -3.76 4.25
N HIS A 35 -41.49 -3.55 2.94
CA HIS A 35 -40.34 -3.94 2.14
C HIS A 35 -39.07 -3.26 2.63
N SER A 36 -37.99 -4.03 2.74
CA SER A 36 -36.68 -3.48 3.05
C SER A 36 -36.19 -2.60 1.90
N LYS A 37 -35.68 -1.41 2.24
CA LYS A 37 -35.03 -0.51 1.27
C LYS A 37 -33.69 -1.07 0.76
N ILE A 38 -33.08 -1.99 1.51
CA ILE A 38 -31.73 -2.52 1.27
C ILE A 38 -31.76 -3.89 0.58
N ALA A 39 -32.85 -4.66 0.74
CA ALA A 39 -32.99 -6.01 0.18
C ALA A 39 -34.43 -6.28 -0.29
N SER A 40 -34.64 -6.39 -1.61
CA SER A 40 -35.99 -6.45 -2.20
C SER A 40 -36.83 -7.67 -1.78
N ASP A 41 -36.17 -8.79 -1.48
CA ASP A 41 -36.83 -10.04 -1.11
C ASP A 41 -37.07 -10.18 0.40
N TYR A 42 -36.84 -9.10 1.16
CA TYR A 42 -36.97 -9.08 2.61
C TYR A 42 -37.91 -7.97 3.10
N TYR A 43 -38.51 -8.21 4.25
CA TYR A 43 -39.38 -7.28 4.96
C TYR A 43 -38.75 -6.91 6.31
N VAL A 44 -39.07 -5.70 6.77
CA VAL A 44 -38.72 -5.17 8.09
C VAL A 44 -40.00 -4.86 8.85
N ASP A 45 -40.01 -5.12 10.15
CA ASP A 45 -41.10 -4.71 11.05
C ASP A 45 -41.04 -3.18 11.29
N LYS A 46 -42.17 -2.48 11.10
CA LYS A 46 -42.29 -1.02 11.24
C LYS A 46 -42.01 -0.55 12.66
N ASP A 47 -42.42 -1.28 13.69
CA ASP A 47 -42.25 -0.87 15.09
C ASP A 47 -40.80 -1.05 15.53
N VAL A 48 -40.14 -2.11 15.05
CA VAL A 48 -38.70 -2.31 15.26
C VAL A 48 -37.93 -1.23 14.51
N LEU A 49 -38.29 -0.95 13.26
CA LEU A 49 -37.65 0.10 12.48
C LEU A 49 -37.82 1.47 13.13
N ASN A 50 -39.01 1.83 13.60
CA ASN A 50 -39.25 3.14 14.25
C ASN A 50 -38.49 3.30 15.56
N LYS A 51 -38.35 2.23 16.36
CA LYS A 51 -37.54 2.25 17.60
C LYS A 51 -36.04 2.31 17.32
N SER A 52 -35.59 1.70 16.22
CA SER A 52 -34.19 1.76 15.79
C SER A 52 -33.86 3.01 14.96
N LEU A 53 -34.84 3.66 14.33
CA LEU A 53 -34.71 4.91 13.57
C LEU A 53 -34.51 6.13 14.46
N GLU A 54 -34.86 6.07 15.76
CA GLU A 54 -34.47 7.10 16.73
C GLU A 54 -32.94 7.15 16.96
N ASN A 55 -32.20 6.10 16.55
CA ASN A 55 -30.75 6.10 16.51
C ASN A 55 -30.26 6.50 15.10
N LEU A 56 -29.71 7.70 15.01
CA LEU A 56 -29.16 8.44 13.84
C LEU A 56 -28.35 7.63 12.78
N LYS A 57 -27.99 6.37 13.01
CA LYS A 57 -27.06 5.58 12.17
C LYS A 57 -27.67 5.04 10.88
N PHE A 58 -28.98 4.78 10.83
CA PHE A 58 -29.65 4.26 9.63
C PHE A 58 -30.02 5.37 8.63
N THR A 59 -30.36 6.57 9.11
CA THR A 59 -30.66 7.73 8.27
C THR A 59 -29.43 8.26 7.55
N GLU A 60 -28.22 8.13 8.13
CA GLU A 60 -26.96 8.46 7.44
C GLU A 60 -26.66 7.51 6.26
N ILE A 61 -27.15 6.26 6.33
CA ILE A 61 -27.03 5.26 5.25
C ILE A 61 -28.02 5.54 4.10
N GLU A 62 -29.09 6.32 4.34
CA GLU A 62 -30.12 6.57 3.33
C GLU A 62 -29.62 7.37 2.10
N GLY A 63 -28.51 8.10 2.22
CA GLY A 63 -27.97 8.91 1.13
C GLY A 63 -27.43 8.12 -0.07
N ASP A 64 -27.10 6.83 0.11
CA ASP A 64 -26.43 6.01 -0.91
C ASP A 64 -27.01 4.57 -0.99
N ILE A 65 -28.32 4.45 -0.79
CA ILE A 65 -29.04 3.16 -0.71
C ILE A 65 -28.77 2.25 -1.92
N GLU A 66 -28.63 2.81 -3.13
CA GLU A 66 -28.33 2.02 -4.32
C GLU A 66 -26.94 1.37 -4.28
N LEU A 67 -25.92 2.10 -3.79
CA LEU A 67 -24.57 1.58 -3.63
C LEU A 67 -24.55 0.46 -2.58
N PHE A 68 -25.23 0.67 -1.46
CA PHE A 68 -25.38 -0.34 -0.40
C PHE A 68 -26.05 -1.60 -0.94
N LYS A 69 -27.19 -1.45 -1.62
CA LYS A 69 -27.92 -2.57 -2.21
C LYS A 69 -27.05 -3.36 -3.18
N LYS A 70 -26.32 -2.69 -4.08
CA LYS A 70 -25.41 -3.34 -5.04
C LYS A 70 -24.31 -4.15 -4.35
N GLN A 71 -23.77 -3.67 -3.23
CA GLN A 71 -22.73 -4.37 -2.48
C GLN A 71 -23.28 -5.53 -1.63
N LEU A 72 -24.53 -5.45 -1.19
CA LEU A 72 -25.15 -6.44 -0.29
C LEU A 72 -25.90 -7.55 -1.02
N ASP A 73 -26.57 -7.24 -2.14
CA ASP A 73 -27.40 -8.18 -2.92
C ASP A 73 -26.70 -9.52 -3.22
N PRO A 74 -25.42 -9.56 -3.64
CA PRO A 74 -24.73 -10.84 -3.89
C PRO A 74 -24.60 -11.72 -2.66
N HIS A 75 -24.46 -11.12 -1.48
CA HIS A 75 -24.26 -11.83 -0.22
C HIS A 75 -25.59 -12.22 0.43
N ILE A 76 -26.58 -11.33 0.40
CA ILE A 76 -27.92 -11.58 0.98
C ILE A 76 -28.62 -12.76 0.29
N LYS A 77 -28.42 -12.94 -1.02
CA LYS A 77 -28.99 -14.06 -1.77
C LYS A 77 -28.44 -15.43 -1.35
N THR A 78 -27.29 -15.47 -0.68
CA THR A 78 -26.70 -16.75 -0.23
C THR A 78 -27.40 -17.32 1.01
N GLY A 79 -28.09 -16.49 1.80
CA GLY A 79 -28.67 -16.92 3.08
C GLY A 79 -27.63 -17.22 4.18
N ASN A 80 -26.34 -16.99 3.93
CA ASN A 80 -25.27 -17.23 4.89
C ASN A 80 -25.01 -16.00 5.77
N THR A 81 -24.42 -16.22 6.94
CA THR A 81 -23.91 -15.14 7.80
C THR A 81 -22.74 -14.44 7.12
N PHE A 82 -22.73 -13.09 7.12
CA PHE A 82 -21.62 -12.30 6.60
C PHE A 82 -21.54 -10.93 7.29
N SER A 83 -20.40 -10.26 7.19
CA SER A 83 -20.24 -8.87 7.62
C SER A 83 -19.64 -8.06 6.49
N LYS A 84 -20.01 -6.78 6.41
CA LYS A 84 -19.51 -5.87 5.39
C LYS A 84 -19.20 -4.49 5.98
N GLU A 85 -18.03 -3.96 5.64
CA GLU A 85 -17.66 -2.59 5.99
C GLU A 85 -18.20 -1.57 4.99
N PHE A 86 -18.70 -0.46 5.52
CA PHE A 86 -19.16 0.69 4.75
C PHE A 86 -18.49 1.95 5.27
N ASN A 87 -18.23 2.91 4.37
CA ASN A 87 -17.76 4.23 4.73
C ASN A 87 -18.90 5.22 4.45
N VAL A 88 -19.44 5.82 5.50
CA VAL A 88 -20.52 6.80 5.42
C VAL A 88 -20.03 8.08 6.09
N ASN A 89 -19.92 9.16 5.31
CA ASN A 89 -19.46 10.47 5.80
C ASN A 89 -18.12 10.43 6.58
N GLY A 90 -17.23 9.50 6.24
CA GLY A 90 -15.92 9.34 6.88
C GLY A 90 -15.90 8.40 8.10
N LYS A 91 -17.07 7.92 8.55
CA LYS A 91 -17.19 6.90 9.58
C LYS A 91 -17.21 5.51 8.94
N TYR A 92 -16.46 4.58 9.53
CA TYR A 92 -16.47 3.19 9.11
C TYR A 92 -17.48 2.41 9.94
N LEU A 93 -18.48 1.86 9.26
CA LEU A 93 -19.52 1.03 9.84
C LEU A 93 -19.26 -0.42 9.45
N ILE A 94 -19.34 -1.32 10.41
CA ILE A 94 -19.40 -2.77 10.16
C ILE A 94 -20.86 -3.18 10.33
N VAL A 95 -21.44 -3.68 9.25
CA VAL A 95 -22.80 -4.21 9.24
C VAL A 95 -22.70 -5.73 9.17
N SER A 96 -23.10 -6.40 10.24
CA SER A 96 -23.08 -7.86 10.36
C SER A 96 -24.48 -8.42 10.16
N PHE A 97 -24.62 -9.34 9.22
CA PHE A 97 -25.84 -10.06 8.87
C PHE A 97 -25.72 -11.48 9.40
N LEU A 98 -26.38 -11.79 10.52
CA LEU A 98 -26.40 -13.10 11.13
C LEU A 98 -27.60 -13.89 10.58
N SER A 99 -27.34 -14.99 9.89
CA SER A 99 -28.38 -15.86 9.35
C SER A 99 -29.15 -16.54 10.48
N VAL A 100 -30.48 -16.43 10.43
CA VAL A 100 -31.41 -17.13 11.29
C VAL A 100 -32.04 -18.24 10.49
N GLU A 101 -31.86 -19.47 10.96
CA GLU A 101 -32.36 -20.67 10.33
C GLU A 101 -33.58 -21.22 11.07
N ASN A 102 -34.47 -21.91 10.34
CA ASN A 102 -35.54 -22.68 10.93
C ASN A 102 -35.05 -24.05 11.45
N PHE A 103 -35.95 -24.84 12.06
CA PHE A 103 -35.61 -26.20 12.54
C PHE A 103 -35.14 -27.17 11.44
N LYS A 104 -35.39 -26.85 10.17
CA LYS A 104 -34.92 -27.62 9.00
C LYS A 104 -33.58 -27.10 8.43
N ARG A 105 -32.94 -26.14 9.10
CA ARG A 105 -31.70 -25.46 8.66
C ARG A 105 -31.83 -24.66 7.37
N GLU A 106 -33.03 -24.16 7.09
CA GLU A 106 -33.26 -23.25 5.98
C GLU A 106 -33.20 -21.82 6.50
N HIS A 107 -32.49 -20.95 5.79
CA HIS A 107 -32.45 -19.52 6.08
C HIS A 107 -33.86 -18.92 6.02
N VAL A 108 -34.25 -18.18 7.04
CA VAL A 108 -35.57 -17.52 7.12
C VAL A 108 -35.49 -16.03 7.40
N ALA A 109 -34.41 -15.57 8.03
CA ALA A 109 -34.24 -14.16 8.37
C ALA A 109 -32.76 -13.81 8.62
N TYR A 110 -32.47 -12.52 8.60
CA TYR A 110 -31.22 -11.96 9.07
C TYR A 110 -31.44 -11.13 10.34
N LEU A 111 -30.61 -11.37 11.35
CA LEU A 111 -30.38 -10.44 12.44
C LEU A 111 -29.21 -9.55 12.05
N ILE A 112 -29.46 -8.26 11.83
CA ILE A 112 -28.43 -7.28 11.52
C ILE A 112 -27.95 -6.62 12.80
N SER A 113 -26.64 -6.45 12.93
CA SER A 113 -26.00 -5.57 13.91
C SER A 113 -25.14 -4.54 13.19
N ILE A 114 -25.21 -3.27 13.62
CA ILE A 114 -24.39 -2.17 13.09
C ILE A 114 -23.47 -1.66 14.20
N SER A 115 -22.17 -1.64 13.94
CA SER A 115 -21.16 -1.07 14.85
C SER A 115 -20.28 -0.06 14.13
N GLU A 116 -20.01 1.08 14.77
CA GLU A 116 -18.97 2.02 14.35
C GLU A 116 -17.60 1.46 14.77
N ASP A 117 -16.64 1.47 13.84
CA ASP A 117 -15.27 1.01 14.10
C ASP A 117 -14.24 2.05 13.66
N ASP A 118 -13.92 2.97 14.57
CA ASP A 118 -12.86 3.97 14.38
C ASP A 118 -11.47 3.34 14.27
N THR A 119 -11.29 2.11 14.77
CA THR A 119 -10.00 1.43 14.72
C THR A 119 -9.60 1.11 13.28
N LEU A 120 -10.57 0.77 12.43
CA LEU A 120 -10.33 0.52 11.01
C LEU A 120 -9.84 1.77 10.28
N MET A 121 -10.40 2.95 10.60
CA MET A 121 -9.95 4.23 10.05
C MET A 121 -8.51 4.53 10.46
N LEU A 122 -8.21 4.37 11.75
CA LEU A 122 -6.87 4.58 12.30
C LEU A 122 -5.86 3.62 11.67
N MET A 123 -6.23 2.36 11.50
CA MET A 123 -5.41 1.34 10.84
C MET A 123 -5.10 1.70 9.38
N LYS A 124 -6.12 2.10 8.60
CA LYS A 124 -5.90 2.51 7.20
C LYS A 124 -4.99 3.74 7.11
N ARG A 125 -5.20 4.74 7.97
CA ARG A 125 -4.33 5.93 8.01
C ARG A 125 -2.88 5.56 8.35
N ASN A 126 -2.68 4.74 9.39
CA ASN A 126 -1.35 4.31 9.81
C ASN A 126 -0.67 3.45 8.74
N TYR A 127 -1.42 2.59 8.05
CA TYR A 127 -0.92 1.81 6.92
C TYR A 127 -0.41 2.70 5.80
N LEU A 128 -1.15 3.76 5.43
CA LEU A 128 -0.70 4.71 4.40
C LEU A 128 0.56 5.48 4.84
N LEU A 129 0.63 5.94 6.09
CA LEU A 129 1.81 6.61 6.64
C LEU A 129 3.03 5.69 6.64
N PHE A 130 2.85 4.42 7.03
CA PHE A 130 3.92 3.43 7.03
C PHE A 130 4.46 3.17 5.61
N ASN A 131 3.57 3.02 4.63
CA ASN A 131 3.98 2.88 3.22
C ASN A 131 4.77 4.10 2.75
N PHE A 132 4.31 5.31 3.07
CA PHE A 132 5.01 6.55 2.72
C PHE A 132 6.42 6.61 3.34
N MET A 133 6.56 6.21 4.60
CA MET A 133 7.87 6.12 5.27
C MET A 133 8.81 5.13 4.59
N ILE A 134 8.31 3.96 4.17
CA ILE A 134 9.10 2.98 3.41
C ILE A 134 9.60 3.59 2.10
N PHE A 135 8.74 4.29 1.35
CA PHE A 135 9.15 4.94 0.10
C PHE A 135 10.26 5.97 0.32
N ILE A 136 10.18 6.78 1.38
CA ILE A 136 11.23 7.75 1.72
C ILE A 136 12.56 7.05 2.01
N VAL A 137 12.54 5.96 2.78
CA VAL A 137 13.75 5.19 3.12
C VAL A 137 14.37 4.54 1.88
N LEU A 138 13.55 4.01 0.97
CA LEU A 138 14.05 3.42 -0.28
C LEU A 138 14.68 4.47 -1.20
N ILE A 139 14.06 5.65 -1.31
CA ILE A 139 14.59 6.75 -2.12
C ILE A 139 15.91 7.25 -1.53
N SER A 140 15.98 7.46 -0.20
CA SER A 140 17.21 7.92 0.45
C SER A 140 18.35 6.90 0.29
N PHE A 141 18.04 5.60 0.46
CA PHE A 141 18.99 4.52 0.22
C PHE A 141 19.50 4.52 -1.22
N PHE A 142 18.60 4.65 -2.20
CA PHE A 142 18.97 4.74 -3.61
C PHE A 142 19.91 5.92 -3.90
N VAL A 143 19.61 7.11 -3.35
CA VAL A 143 20.44 8.31 -3.50
C VAL A 143 21.84 8.08 -2.89
N ILE A 144 21.93 7.46 -1.71
CA ILE A 144 23.21 7.16 -1.06
C ILE A 144 24.06 6.22 -1.92
N VAL A 145 23.46 5.14 -2.43
CA VAL A 145 24.17 4.18 -3.30
C VAL A 145 24.64 4.86 -4.58
N PHE A 146 23.79 5.66 -5.22
CA PHE A 146 24.12 6.38 -6.44
C PHE A 146 25.26 7.39 -6.21
N GLN A 147 25.23 8.12 -5.10
CA GLN A 147 26.28 9.07 -4.74
C GLN A 147 27.60 8.35 -4.44
N SER A 148 27.56 7.22 -3.73
CA SER A 148 28.73 6.39 -3.47
C SER A 148 29.40 5.93 -4.76
N TYR A 149 28.61 5.43 -5.71
CA TYR A 149 29.11 5.02 -7.03
C TYR A 149 29.75 6.19 -7.81
N ARG A 150 29.15 7.38 -7.77
CA ARG A 150 29.75 8.58 -8.39
C ARG A 150 31.05 8.99 -7.73
N ASN A 151 31.11 8.95 -6.40
CA ASN A 151 32.31 9.31 -5.65
C ASN A 151 33.46 8.33 -5.94
N GLN A 152 33.17 7.02 -5.96
CA GLN A 152 34.16 6.00 -6.34
C GLN A 152 34.72 6.26 -7.74
N ASN A 153 33.85 6.54 -8.72
CA ASN A 153 34.30 6.85 -10.09
C ASN A 153 35.15 8.13 -10.16
N LYS A 154 34.82 9.17 -9.39
CA LYS A 154 35.63 10.40 -9.32
C LYS A 154 37.00 10.14 -8.70
N LEU A 155 37.03 9.43 -7.57
CA LEU A 155 38.28 9.06 -6.90
C LEU A 155 39.15 8.21 -7.81
N LEU A 156 38.56 7.25 -8.53
CA LEU A 156 39.30 6.42 -9.47
C LEU A 156 39.91 7.27 -10.59
N LYS A 157 39.15 8.20 -11.19
CA LYS A 157 39.70 9.13 -12.19
C LYS A 157 40.85 9.97 -11.65
N MET A 158 40.67 10.60 -10.48
CA MET A 158 41.69 11.42 -9.83
C MET A 158 42.93 10.60 -9.45
N SER A 159 42.75 9.33 -9.10
CA SER A 159 43.84 8.42 -8.74
C SER A 159 44.55 7.80 -9.94
N THR A 160 44.08 8.01 -11.18
CA THR A 160 44.66 7.40 -12.40
C THR A 160 45.40 8.37 -13.31
N ILE A 161 45.22 9.67 -13.10
CA ILE A 161 45.75 10.73 -13.97
C ILE A 161 46.77 11.55 -13.17
N ASP A 162 47.90 11.86 -13.80
CA ASP A 162 48.88 12.81 -13.26
C ASP A 162 48.33 14.24 -13.34
N PHE A 163 48.39 14.97 -12.24
CA PHE A 163 47.71 16.27 -12.13
C PHE A 163 48.33 17.34 -13.04
N LEU A 164 49.66 17.32 -13.22
CA LEU A 164 50.37 18.33 -14.01
C LEU A 164 50.15 18.09 -15.51
N THR A 165 50.41 16.87 -15.95
CA THR A 165 50.47 16.52 -17.39
C THR A 165 49.16 15.99 -17.95
N GLN A 166 48.17 15.65 -17.09
CA GLN A 166 46.89 15.03 -17.46
C GLN A 166 47.02 13.68 -18.18
N VAL A 167 48.22 13.09 -18.21
CA VAL A 167 48.46 11.73 -18.71
C VAL A 167 48.21 10.69 -17.62
N LEU A 168 48.22 9.41 -17.98
CA LEU A 168 48.09 8.35 -16.97
C LEU A 168 49.27 8.40 -16.00
N ASN A 169 48.98 8.36 -14.71
CA ASN A 169 50.03 8.27 -13.72
C ASN A 169 50.73 6.90 -13.75
N ARG A 170 51.87 6.82 -13.06
CA ARG A 170 52.69 5.62 -13.01
C ARG A 170 51.91 4.36 -12.60
N ASN A 171 51.02 4.46 -11.62
CA ASN A 171 50.24 3.32 -11.14
C ASN A 171 49.31 2.78 -12.23
N LYS A 172 48.56 3.66 -12.90
CA LYS A 172 47.65 3.24 -13.97
C LYS A 172 48.40 2.76 -15.20
N MET A 173 49.54 3.37 -15.52
CA MET A 173 50.43 2.93 -16.57
C MET A 173 50.89 1.49 -16.34
N VAL A 174 51.44 1.16 -15.16
CA VAL A 174 51.91 -0.20 -14.83
C VAL A 174 50.78 -1.24 -14.93
N GLU A 175 49.57 -0.88 -14.49
CA GLU A 175 48.38 -1.74 -14.62
C GLU A 175 48.09 -2.06 -16.11
N LEU A 176 48.06 -1.04 -16.96
CA LEU A 176 47.79 -1.20 -18.39
C LEU A 176 48.91 -1.97 -19.10
N LEU A 177 50.18 -1.65 -18.83
CA LEU A 177 51.32 -2.37 -19.41
C LEU A 177 51.25 -3.86 -19.06
N SER A 178 50.85 -4.20 -17.83
CA SER A 178 50.66 -5.59 -17.39
C SER A 178 49.52 -6.28 -18.14
N GLN A 179 48.39 -5.60 -18.35
CA GLN A 179 47.25 -6.11 -19.12
C GLN A 179 47.62 -6.35 -20.58
N GLU A 180 48.31 -5.39 -21.22
CA GLU A 180 48.74 -5.50 -22.61
C GLU A 180 49.81 -6.58 -22.80
N TYR A 181 50.74 -6.75 -21.85
CA TYR A 181 51.69 -7.85 -21.86
C TYR A 181 50.99 -9.22 -21.86
N VAL A 182 49.99 -9.41 -20.99
CA VAL A 182 49.22 -10.66 -20.92
C VAL A 182 48.45 -10.91 -22.23
N LYS A 183 47.86 -9.86 -22.82
CA LYS A 183 47.18 -9.96 -24.13
C LYS A 183 48.16 -10.32 -25.24
N ALA A 184 49.31 -9.65 -25.31
CA ALA A 184 50.32 -9.90 -26.33
C ALA A 184 50.85 -11.33 -26.25
N LYS A 185 51.10 -11.83 -25.03
CA LYS A 185 51.48 -13.23 -24.78
C LYS A 185 50.40 -14.21 -25.22
N ARG A 186 49.12 -13.91 -25.00
CA ARG A 186 47.99 -14.76 -25.39
C ARG A 186 47.85 -14.86 -26.92
N TYR A 187 48.00 -13.75 -27.62
CA TYR A 187 47.79 -13.68 -29.07
C TYR A 187 49.07 -13.77 -29.89
N ASN A 188 50.22 -14.01 -29.23
CA ASN A 188 51.55 -14.03 -29.85
C ASN A 188 51.84 -12.79 -30.71
N SER A 189 51.41 -11.61 -30.25
CA SER A 189 51.62 -10.34 -30.94
C SER A 189 52.85 -9.62 -30.42
N ILE A 190 53.47 -8.80 -31.27
CA ILE A 190 54.59 -7.93 -30.89
C ILE A 190 54.07 -6.78 -30.03
N TYR A 191 54.80 -6.46 -28.96
CA TYR A 191 54.51 -5.36 -28.05
C TYR A 191 55.80 -4.61 -27.71
N THR A 192 55.75 -3.28 -27.74
CA THR A 192 56.91 -2.39 -27.56
C THR A 192 56.59 -1.34 -26.50
N VAL A 193 57.58 -1.01 -25.66
CA VAL A 193 57.50 0.08 -24.67
C VAL A 193 58.57 1.12 -25.00
N MET A 194 58.19 2.39 -24.97
CA MET A 194 59.11 3.53 -25.09
C MET A 194 59.11 4.31 -23.78
N MET A 195 60.29 4.65 -23.29
CA MET A 195 60.48 5.51 -22.12
C MET A 195 61.23 6.76 -22.58
N ILE A 196 60.73 7.93 -22.20
CA ILE A 196 61.26 9.24 -22.57
C ILE A 196 61.58 9.97 -21.28
N ASP A 197 62.73 10.64 -21.23
CA ASP A 197 63.17 11.48 -20.12
C ASP A 197 63.57 12.86 -20.66
N ILE A 198 63.45 13.91 -19.84
CA ILE A 198 63.82 15.28 -20.22
C ILE A 198 65.24 15.54 -19.72
N ASP A 199 66.18 15.64 -20.66
CA ASP A 199 67.58 15.92 -20.34
C ASP A 199 67.74 17.28 -19.64
N TYR A 200 68.61 17.33 -18.62
CA TYR A 200 68.95 18.54 -17.85
C TYR A 200 67.75 19.26 -17.18
N PHE A 201 66.62 18.58 -16.96
CA PHE A 201 65.43 19.18 -16.33
C PHE A 201 65.71 19.84 -14.96
N LYS A 202 66.65 19.30 -14.18
CA LYS A 202 67.08 19.91 -12.92
C LYS A 202 67.67 21.30 -13.11
N SER A 203 68.48 21.51 -14.16
CA SER A 203 69.08 22.81 -14.45
C SER A 203 68.03 23.87 -14.77
N ILE A 204 66.94 23.49 -15.46
CA ILE A 204 65.80 24.38 -15.72
C ILE A 204 65.13 24.80 -14.40
N ASN A 205 64.84 23.84 -13.52
CA ASN A 205 64.27 24.12 -12.21
C ASN A 205 65.18 25.00 -11.34
N ASP A 206 66.50 24.76 -11.37
CA ASP A 206 67.48 25.49 -10.57
C ASP A 206 67.67 26.94 -11.08
N GLU A 207 67.58 27.18 -12.40
CA GLU A 207 67.79 28.51 -13.01
C GLU A 207 66.52 29.36 -13.10
N PHE A 208 65.37 28.75 -13.38
CA PHE A 208 64.11 29.46 -13.66
C PHE A 208 63.01 29.20 -12.61
N GLY A 209 63.26 28.30 -11.66
CA GLY A 209 62.32 27.93 -10.61
C GLY A 209 61.32 26.84 -11.03
N HIS A 210 60.75 26.14 -10.04
CA HIS A 210 59.87 24.99 -10.26
C HIS A 210 58.64 25.27 -11.12
N ALA A 211 58.04 26.46 -10.99
CA ALA A 211 56.87 26.82 -11.79
C ALA A 211 57.18 26.81 -13.31
N VAL A 212 58.41 27.17 -13.70
CA VAL A 212 58.85 27.14 -15.10
C VAL A 212 59.17 25.72 -15.56
N GLY A 213 59.58 24.83 -14.66
CA GLY A 213 59.72 23.41 -14.98
C GLY A 213 58.38 22.68 -15.10
N ASP A 214 57.34 23.20 -14.44
CA ASP A 214 55.98 22.66 -14.48
C ASP A 214 55.23 23.04 -15.79
N ASP A 215 55.55 24.19 -16.40
CA ASP A 215 54.98 24.70 -17.67
C ASP A 215 55.57 24.03 -18.93
#